data_AF-A0A922IPB5-F1
#
_entry.id   AF-A0A922IPB5-F1
#
_cell.length_a   1.000
_cell.length_b   1.000
_cell.length_c   1.000
_cell.angle_alpha   90.00
_cell.angle_beta   90.00
_cell.angle_gamma   90.00
#
_symmetry.space_group_name_H-M   'P 1'
#
loop_
_entity.id
_entity.type
_entity.pdbx_description
1 polymer ?
#
loop_
_entity_poly.entity_id
_entity_poly.type
_entity_poly.pdbx_seq_one_letter_code
_entity_poly.pdbx_strand_id
1 'polypeptide(L)'
;MEKQIFGLKFAAKQMQRCAIRCNKDEVESKNKLKAAIKKGDHEGARIHAENAIRHKHTATSYLRLAARIDAVVSRVQTAMTTKNFTKSIMTVVNCMENAAKSMDMEKVSCLMDKFEREFDNMDIQSKVCLVIYVGFT
;
A
#
# COMPACT_ATOMS: atom_id res chain seq x y z
N MET A 1 4.00 3.72 19.35
CA MET A 1 3.50 4.05 18.00
C MET A 1 4.59 4.54 17.04
N GLU A 2 5.60 5.33 17.45
CA GLU A 2 6.71 5.68 16.55
C GLU A 2 7.46 4.46 15.98
N LYS A 3 7.68 3.42 16.80
CA LYS A 3 8.20 2.12 16.33
C LYS A 3 7.33 1.45 15.25
N GLN A 4 6.00 1.57 15.35
CA GLN A 4 5.07 0.99 14.37
C GLN A 4 5.07 1.79 13.07
N ILE A 5 5.11 3.13 13.15
CA ILE A 5 5.30 4.00 11.97
C ILE A 5 6.63 3.71 11.28
N PHE A 6 7.71 3.51 12.04
CA PHE A 6 9.00 3.14 11.50
C PHE A 6 8.95 1.78 10.78
N GLY A 7 8.28 0.78 11.37
CA GLY A 7 8.05 -0.52 10.73
C GLY A 7 7.28 -0.41 9.41
N LEU A 8 6.22 0.40 9.36
CA LEU A 8 5.43 0.63 8.15
C LEU A 8 6.24 1.36 7.05
N LYS A 9 7.00 2.41 7.42
CA LYS A 9 7.92 3.10 6.49
C LYS A 9 8.98 2.16 5.94
N PHE A 10 9.50 1.26 6.78
CA PHE A 10 10.47 0.25 6.36
C PHE A 10 9.87 -0.75 5.37
N ALA A 11 8.65 -1.23 5.64
CA ALA A 11 7.90 -2.11 4.74
C ALA A 11 7.59 -1.45 3.40
N ALA A 12 7.14 -0.18 3.39
CA ALA A 12 6.92 0.58 2.16
C ALA A 12 8.19 0.67 1.30
N LYS A 13 9.33 1.02 1.92
CA LYS A 13 10.63 1.03 1.23
C LYS A 13 11.05 -0.34 0.72
N GLN A 14 10.75 -1.42 1.45
CA GLN A 14 11.03 -2.77 1.00
C GLN A 14 10.21 -3.12 -0.25
N MET A 15 8.93 -2.78 -0.28
CA MET A 15 8.07 -3.01 -1.45
C MET A 15 8.52 -2.18 -2.67
N GLN A 16 8.96 -0.94 -2.47
CA GLN A 16 9.57 -0.13 -3.54
C GLN A 16 10.84 -0.79 -4.11
N ARG A 17 11.70 -1.34 -3.26
CA ARG A 17 12.89 -2.08 -3.72
C ARG A 17 12.52 -3.34 -4.49
N CYS A 18 11.51 -4.09 -4.04
CA CYS A 18 10.99 -5.24 -4.77
C CYS A 18 10.45 -4.85 -6.15
N ALA A 19 9.71 -3.74 -6.25
CA ALA A 19 9.24 -3.23 -7.54
C ALA A 19 10.39 -2.87 -8.49
N ILE A 20 11.43 -2.19 -7.99
CA ILE A 20 12.62 -1.86 -8.79
C ILE A 20 13.32 -3.14 -9.27
N ARG A 21 13.44 -4.15 -8.41
CA ARG A 21 14.00 -5.46 -8.79
C ARG A 21 13.18 -6.11 -9.91
N CYS A 22 11.86 -6.17 -9.77
CA CYS A 22 10.99 -6.72 -10.81
C CYS A 22 11.09 -5.95 -12.14
N ASN A 23 11.27 -4.63 -12.10
CA ASN A 23 11.51 -3.83 -13.32
C ASN A 23 12.86 -4.16 -13.97
N LYS A 24 13.92 -4.46 -13.19
CA LYS A 24 15.19 -4.94 -13.75
C LYS A 24 15.02 -6.30 -14.42
N ASP A 25 14.33 -7.23 -13.76
CA ASP A 25 14.05 -8.56 -14.29
C ASP A 25 13.17 -8.50 -15.57
N GLU A 26 12.29 -7.50 -15.65
CA GLU A 26 11.49 -7.21 -16.86
C GLU A 26 12.35 -6.76 -18.04
N VAL A 27 13.28 -5.82 -17.81
CA VAL A 27 14.22 -5.36 -18.82
C VAL A 27 15.13 -6.49 -19.29
N GLU A 28 15.61 -7.33 -18.37
CA GLU A 28 16.42 -8.49 -18.72
C GLU A 28 15.62 -9.48 -19.59
N SER A 29 14.37 -9.75 -19.22
CA SER A 29 13.46 -10.62 -20.00
C SER A 29 13.16 -10.05 -21.39
N LYS A 30 13.00 -8.72 -21.52
CA LYS A 30 12.88 -8.05 -22.82
C LYS A 30 14.14 -8.16 -23.68
N ASN A 31 15.32 -8.10 -23.07
CA ASN A 31 16.57 -8.26 -23.79
C ASN A 31 16.74 -9.70 -24.29
N LYS A 32 16.39 -10.69 -23.45
CA LYS A 32 16.34 -12.11 -23.84
C LYS A 32 15.32 -12.36 -24.94
N LEU A 33 14.14 -11.74 -24.87
CA LEU A 33 13.13 -11.75 -25.94
C LEU A 33 13.71 -11.24 -27.26
N LYS A 34 14.37 -10.07 -27.26
CA LYS A 34 15.00 -9.52 -28.47
C LYS A 34 16.07 -10.46 -29.03
N ALA A 35 16.86 -11.11 -28.17
CA ALA A 35 17.86 -12.08 -28.58
C ALA A 35 17.24 -13.35 -29.18
N ALA A 36 16.15 -13.86 -28.59
CA ALA A 36 15.43 -15.03 -29.09
C ALA A 36 14.79 -14.77 -30.46
N ILE A 37 14.17 -13.60 -30.65
CA ILE A 37 13.60 -13.19 -31.94
C ILE A 37 14.69 -13.13 -33.03
N LYS A 38 15.87 -12.55 -32.72
CA LYS A 38 16.99 -12.50 -33.68
C LYS A 38 17.52 -13.88 -34.05
N LYS A 39 17.43 -14.86 -33.14
CA LYS A 39 17.82 -16.25 -33.38
C LYS A 39 16.77 -17.07 -34.11
N GLY A 40 15.54 -16.55 -34.29
CA GLY A 40 14.43 -17.30 -34.89
C GLY A 40 13.76 -18.30 -33.94
N ASP A 41 14.06 -18.24 -32.63
CA ASP A 41 13.45 -19.11 -31.63
C ASP A 41 12.13 -18.50 -31.13
N HIS A 42 11.05 -18.85 -31.83
CA HIS A 42 9.70 -18.34 -31.56
C HIS A 42 9.12 -18.82 -30.22
N GLU A 43 9.41 -20.05 -29.81
CA GLU A 43 8.95 -20.60 -28.53
C GLU A 43 9.68 -19.94 -27.34
N GLY A 44 11.01 -19.81 -27.43
CA GLY A 44 11.80 -19.09 -26.43
C GLY A 44 11.40 -17.61 -26.33
N ALA A 45 11.11 -16.97 -27.45
CA ALA A 45 10.57 -15.61 -27.48
C ALA A 45 9.22 -15.51 -26.75
N ARG A 46 8.30 -16.46 -26.98
CA ARG A 46 6.97 -16.43 -26.33
C ARG A 46 7.09 -16.52 -24.81
N ILE A 47 7.95 -17.41 -24.31
CA ILE A 47 8.20 -17.58 -22.87
C ILE A 47 8.82 -16.32 -22.25
N HIS A 48 9.79 -15.69 -22.93
CA HIS A 48 10.40 -14.45 -22.43
C HIS A 48 9.44 -13.25 -22.47
N ALA A 49 8.54 -13.18 -23.46
CA ALA A 49 7.50 -12.17 -23.52
C ALA A 49 6.50 -12.29 -22.37
N GLU A 50 6.02 -13.50 -22.09
CA GLU A 50 5.10 -13.76 -20.98
C GLU A 50 5.74 -13.42 -19.62
N ASN A 51 7.00 -13.81 -19.43
CA ASN A 51 7.76 -13.45 -18.24
C ASN A 51 7.90 -11.93 -18.08
N ALA A 52 8.21 -11.20 -19.16
CA ALA A 52 8.30 -9.74 -19.10
C ALA A 52 6.96 -9.10 -18.69
N ILE A 53 5.83 -9.57 -19.24
CA ILE A 53 4.49 -9.09 -18.88
C ILE A 53 4.21 -9.37 -17.40
N ARG A 54 4.51 -10.58 -16.94
CA ARG A 54 4.35 -10.97 -15.52
C ARG A 54 5.17 -10.07 -14.60
N HIS A 55 6.44 -9.86 -14.89
CA HIS A 55 7.31 -9.00 -14.08
C HIS A 55 6.80 -7.55 -14.02
N LYS A 56 6.32 -7.00 -15.15
CA LYS A 56 5.69 -5.67 -15.20
C LYS A 56 4.43 -5.58 -14.34
N HIS A 57 3.56 -6.57 -14.42
CA HIS A 57 2.34 -6.61 -13.61
C HIS A 57 2.67 -6.68 -12.12
N THR A 58 3.57 -7.59 -11.73
CA THR A 58 4.03 -7.75 -10.35
C THR A 58 4.71 -6.48 -9.81
N ALA A 59 5.55 -5.82 -10.61
CA ALA A 59 6.16 -4.53 -10.23
C ALA A 59 5.12 -3.45 -9.94
N THR A 60 4.09 -3.36 -10.79
CA THR A 60 2.98 -2.41 -10.62
C THR A 60 2.20 -2.69 -9.34
N SER A 61 1.94 -3.97 -9.02
CA SER A 61 1.27 -4.37 -7.79
C SER A 61 2.09 -4.00 -6.54
N TYR A 62 3.41 -4.21 -6.55
CA TYR A 62 4.28 -3.80 -5.44
C TYR A 62 4.29 -2.27 -5.26
N LEU A 63 4.30 -1.49 -6.34
CA LEU A 63 4.22 -0.02 -6.26
C LEU A 63 2.89 0.46 -5.67
N ARG A 64 1.75 -0.14 -6.08
CA ARG A 64 0.45 0.20 -5.49
C ARG A 64 0.41 -0.11 -4.00
N LEU A 65 0.98 -1.24 -3.59
CA LEU A 65 1.04 -1.60 -2.17
C LEU A 65 1.91 -0.63 -1.38
N ALA A 66 3.08 -0.25 -1.91
CA ALA A 66 3.95 0.75 -1.29
C ALA A 66 3.22 2.09 -1.11
N ALA A 67 2.54 2.59 -2.15
CA ALA A 67 1.79 3.84 -2.10
C ALA A 67 0.66 3.79 -1.05
N ARG A 68 -0.03 2.65 -0.92
CA ARG A 68 -1.05 2.45 0.12
C ARG A 68 -0.46 2.49 1.52
N ILE A 69 0.69 1.84 1.75
CA ILE A 69 1.37 1.85 3.05
C ILE A 69 1.82 3.28 3.40
N ASP A 70 2.36 4.03 2.43
CA ASP A 70 2.75 5.44 2.63
C ASP A 70 1.54 6.32 2.97
N ALA A 71 0.37 6.10 2.35
CA ALA A 71 -0.86 6.80 2.70
C ALA A 71 -1.32 6.49 4.14
N VAL A 72 -1.25 5.22 4.56
CA VAL A 72 -1.56 4.83 5.95
C VAL A 72 -0.58 5.48 6.93
N VAL A 73 0.72 5.49 6.62
CA VAL A 73 1.74 6.17 7.41
C VAL A 73 1.42 7.65 7.58
N SER A 74 1.04 8.34 6.51
CA SER A 74 0.68 9.77 6.56
C SER A 74 -0.54 10.01 7.45
N ARG A 75 -1.60 9.19 7.33
CA ARG A 75 -2.80 9.29 8.17
C ARG A 75 -2.49 9.05 9.65
N VAL A 76 -1.67 8.04 9.97
CA VAL A 76 -1.24 7.75 11.35
C VAL A 76 -0.39 8.88 11.91
N GLN A 77 0.46 9.49 11.09
CA GLN A 77 1.27 10.65 11.49
C GLN A 77 0.39 11.88 11.79
N THR A 78 -0.63 12.16 10.98
CA THR A 78 -1.57 13.26 11.21
C THR A 78 -2.41 13.03 12.47
N ALA A 79 -2.91 11.82 12.69
CA ALA A 79 -3.69 11.48 13.87
C ALA A 79 -2.87 11.50 15.18
N MET A 80 -1.54 11.41 15.09
CA MET A 80 -0.64 11.61 16.23
C MET A 80 -0.50 13.08 16.63
N THR A 81 -0.48 13.96 15.64
CA THR A 81 -0.38 15.40 15.86
C THR A 81 -1.68 15.93 16.49
N THR A 82 -2.82 15.29 16.23
CA THR A 82 -4.13 15.63 16.83
C THR A 82 -4.40 14.74 18.05
N LYS A 83 -4.18 15.26 19.27
CA LYS A 83 -4.12 14.55 20.58
C LYS A 83 -5.35 13.71 21.02
N ASN A 84 -6.37 13.48 20.20
CA ASN A 84 -7.64 12.88 20.62
C ASN A 84 -7.90 11.42 20.23
N PHE A 85 -7.03 10.73 19.46
CA PHE A 85 -7.42 9.45 18.83
C PHE A 85 -6.51 8.24 19.06
N THR A 86 -5.69 8.27 20.11
CA THR A 86 -4.67 7.24 20.38
C THR A 86 -5.25 5.84 20.64
N LYS A 87 -6.46 5.70 21.20
CA LYS A 87 -7.06 4.40 21.57
C LYS A 87 -7.64 3.63 20.37
N SER A 88 -8.48 4.26 19.54
CA SER A 88 -9.13 3.58 18.41
C SER A 88 -8.14 3.16 17.33
N ILE A 89 -7.10 3.96 17.10
CA ILE A 89 -6.01 3.65 16.16
C ILE A 89 -5.18 2.47 16.67
N MET A 90 -4.91 2.40 17.97
CA MET A 90 -4.14 1.30 18.57
C MET A 90 -4.87 -0.04 18.40
N THR A 91 -6.20 -0.07 18.56
CA THR A 91 -7.01 -1.27 18.35
C THR A 91 -6.98 -1.75 16.89
N VAL A 92 -7.13 -0.85 15.92
CA VAL A 92 -7.11 -1.20 14.49
C VAL A 92 -5.73 -1.66 14.04
N VAL A 93 -4.65 -1.03 14.52
CA VAL A 93 -3.28 -1.45 14.22
C VAL A 93 -2.99 -2.86 14.75
N ASN A 94 -3.45 -3.19 15.96
CA ASN A 94 -3.29 -4.54 16.53
C ASN A 94 -4.10 -5.60 15.76
N CYS A 95 -5.32 -5.29 15.34
CA CYS A 95 -6.13 -6.20 14.52
C CYS A 95 -5.53 -6.39 13.12
N MET A 96 -4.97 -5.35 12.51
CA MET A 96 -4.27 -5.46 11.23
C MET A 96 -2.97 -6.26 11.35
N GLU A 97 -2.24 -6.16 12.45
CA GLU A 97 -1.04 -6.98 12.69
C GLU A 97 -1.39 -8.48 12.81
N ASN A 98 -2.49 -8.80 13.49
CA ASN A 98 -2.96 -10.18 13.62
C ASN A 98 -3.51 -10.74 12.29
N ALA A 99 -4.24 -9.92 11.52
CA ALA A 99 -4.79 -10.33 10.23
C ALA A 99 -3.70 -10.45 9.14
N ALA A 100 -2.66 -9.61 9.20
CA ALA A 100 -1.48 -9.73 8.36
C ALA A 100 -0.67 -11.00 8.67
N LYS A 101 -0.66 -11.45 9.94
CA LYS A 101 -0.06 -12.74 10.34
C LYS A 101 -0.90 -13.95 9.89
N SER A 102 -2.23 -13.82 9.88
CA SER A 102 -3.12 -14.90 9.46
C SER A 102 -3.36 -14.98 7.95
N MET A 103 -2.80 -14.07 7.14
CA MET A 103 -3.04 -13.94 5.69
C MET A 103 -4.52 -13.87 5.29
N ASP A 104 -5.41 -13.49 6.22
CA ASP A 104 -6.86 -13.50 5.99
C ASP A 104 -7.29 -12.14 5.42
N MET A 105 -7.22 -12.04 4.09
CA MET A 105 -7.35 -10.80 3.33
C MET A 105 -8.78 -10.21 3.37
N GLU A 106 -9.81 -11.06 3.56
CA GLU A 106 -11.20 -10.62 3.67
C GLU A 106 -11.47 -9.91 5.00
N LYS A 107 -10.91 -10.42 6.10
CA LYS A 107 -11.01 -9.78 7.41
C LYS A 107 -10.33 -8.41 7.42
N VAL A 108 -9.19 -8.27 6.72
CA VAL A 108 -8.52 -6.97 6.58
C VAL A 108 -9.41 -5.98 5.83
N SER A 109 -10.06 -6.40 4.74
CA SER A 109 -10.95 -5.53 3.95
C SER A 109 -12.14 -5.02 4.77
N CYS A 110 -12.85 -5.93 5.45
CA CYS A 110 -14.00 -5.56 6.28
C CYS A 110 -13.62 -4.64 7.46
N LEU A 111 -12.44 -4.85 8.05
CA LEU A 111 -11.95 -4.00 9.13
C LEU A 111 -11.56 -2.59 8.63
N MET A 112 -11.06 -2.49 7.39
CA MET A 112 -10.76 -1.22 6.75
C MET A 112 -12.03 -0.44 6.39
N ASP A 113 -13.07 -1.11 5.90
CA ASP A 113 -14.35 -0.47 5.59
C ASP A 113 -15.01 0.11 6.85
N LYS A 114 -14.91 -0.58 8.00
CA LYS A 114 -15.38 -0.07 9.30
C LYS A 114 -14.54 1.11 9.78
N PHE A 115 -13.23 1.07 9.58
CA PHE A 115 -12.35 2.19 9.91
C PHE A 115 -12.68 3.44 9.08
N GLU A 116 -12.98 3.28 7.80
CA GLU A 116 -13.33 4.39 6.90
C GLU A 116 -14.63 5.08 7.35
N ARG A 117 -15.63 4.32 7.79
CA ARG A 117 -16.88 4.89 8.36
C ARG A 117 -16.66 5.66 9.66
N GLU A 118 -15.85 5.13 10.57
CA GLU A 118 -15.49 5.82 11.82
C GLU A 118 -14.67 7.09 11.54
N PHE A 119 -13.90 7.09 10.44
CA PHE A 119 -13.12 8.25 10.00
C PHE A 119 -13.99 9.34 9.36
N ASP A 120 -14.95 8.97 8.51
CA ASP A 120 -15.87 9.91 7.83
C ASP A 120 -16.81 10.62 8.82
N ASN A 121 -17.38 9.89 9.78
CA ASN A 121 -18.24 10.48 10.82
C ASN A 121 -17.51 11.56 11.65
N MET A 122 -16.19 11.46 11.77
CA MET A 122 -15.35 12.39 12.52
C MET A 122 -14.94 13.62 11.71
N ASP A 123 -14.66 13.49 10.40
CA ASP A 123 -14.43 14.65 9.54
C ASP A 123 -15.68 15.52 9.48
N ILE A 124 -16.87 14.90 9.47
CA ILE A 124 -18.15 15.59 9.59
C ILE A 124 -18.27 16.31 10.94
N GLN A 125 -17.96 15.67 12.07
CA GLN A 125 -18.01 16.35 13.39
C GLN A 125 -16.99 17.49 13.54
N SER A 126 -15.79 17.34 12.99
CA SER A 126 -14.78 18.42 13.01
C SER A 126 -15.20 19.60 12.13
N LYS A 127 -15.80 19.34 10.96
CA LYS A 127 -16.38 20.38 10.09
C LYS A 127 -17.61 21.05 10.72
N VAL A 128 -18.51 20.29 11.33
CA VAL A 128 -19.71 20.83 12.01
C VAL A 128 -19.32 21.69 13.21
N CYS A 129 -18.33 21.28 14.00
CA CYS A 129 -17.83 22.09 15.12
C CYS A 129 -17.24 23.43 14.65
N LEU A 130 -16.53 23.46 13.52
CA LEU A 130 -16.02 24.68 12.89
C LEU A 130 -17.14 25.60 12.38
N VAL A 131 -18.19 25.05 11.78
CA VAL A 131 -19.34 25.85 11.29
C VAL A 131 -20.11 26.48 12.46
N ILE A 132 -20.28 25.75 13.57
CA ILE A 132 -20.96 26.29 14.77
C ILE A 132 -20.13 27.42 15.42
N TYR A 133 -18.79 27.31 15.45
CA TYR A 133 -17.93 28.34 16.03
C TYR A 133 -17.80 29.60 15.14
N VAL A 134 -17.82 29.46 13.81
CA VAL A 134 -17.70 30.60 12.88
C VAL A 134 -19.04 31.30 12.66
N GLY A 135 -20.18 30.61 12.86
CA GLY A 135 -21.51 31.21 12.75
C GLY A 135 -21.98 32.03 13.96
N PHE A 136 -21.19 32.13 15.03
CA PHE A 136 -21.56 32.80 16.29
C PHE A 136 -20.60 33.90 16.76
N THR A 137 -19.70 34.36 15.88
CA THR A 137 -18.85 35.56 16.07
C THR A 137 -19.09 36.53 14.93
#